data_AF-A0A318IY42-F1
#
_entry.id   AF-A0A318IY42-F1
#
_cell.length_a   1.000
_cell.length_b   1.000
_cell.length_c   1.000
_cell.angle_alpha   90.00
_cell.angle_beta   90.00
_cell.angle_gamma   90.00
#
_symmetry.space_group_name_H-M   'P 1'
#
loop_
_entity.id
_entity.type
_entity.pdbx_description
1 polymer ?
#
loop_
_entity_poly.entity_id
_entity_poly.type
_entity_poly.pdbx_seq_one_letter_code
_entity_poly.pdbx_strand_id
1 'polypeptide(L)' 'MTWELITESYQNWRGMTEAGGRRIKRALFVDATSVRFLANDEIERLERLTLLKDYLEDKVDAIEQ' A
#
# COMPACT_ATOMS: atom_id res chain seq x y z
N MET A 1 8.90 -18.27 6.51
CA MET A 1 7.73 -17.98 5.66
C MET A 1 7.74 -16.48 5.35
N THR A 2 8.53 -16.05 4.36
CA THR A 2 8.79 -14.61 4.11
C THR A 2 9.29 -14.36 2.67
N TRP A 3 8.86 -15.15 1.69
CA TRP A 3 9.39 -15.08 0.32
C TRP A 3 8.33 -15.04 -0.80
N GLU A 4 7.05 -15.28 -0.49
CA GLU A 4 6.01 -15.36 -1.54
C GLU A 4 5.60 -13.99 -2.11
N LEU A 5 5.85 -12.89 -1.39
CA LEU A 5 5.54 -11.53 -1.87
C LEU A 5 6.60 -10.97 -2.84
N ILE A 6 7.81 -11.54 -2.87
CA ILE A 6 8.93 -11.00 -3.65
C ILE A 6 9.09 -11.75 -4.98
N THR A 7 8.67 -13.01 -5.06
CA THR A 7 8.96 -13.88 -6.20
C THR A 7 7.92 -13.81 -7.32
N GLU A 8 6.66 -13.54 -7.00
CA GLU A 8 5.65 -13.29 -8.02
C GLU A 8 5.35 -11.81 -8.09
N SER A 9 5.56 -11.20 -9.26
CA SER A 9 4.97 -9.91 -9.55
C SER A 9 3.45 -10.09 -9.49
N TYR A 10 2.84 -9.88 -8.33
CA TYR A 10 1.40 -9.70 -8.22
C TYR A 10 1.08 -8.40 -8.93
N GLN A 11 0.99 -8.48 -10.26
CA GLN A 11 0.52 -7.38 -11.04
C GLN A 11 -0.98 -7.28 -10.77
N ASN A 12 -1.33 -6.46 -9.78
CA ASN A 12 -2.69 -6.20 -9.35
C ASN A 12 -3.40 -5.31 -10.39
N TRP A 13 -3.41 -5.76 -11.66
CA TRP A 13 -4.00 -5.08 -12.80
C TRP A 13 -5.51 -4.93 -12.62
N ARG A 14 -6.15 -5.89 -11.95
CA ARG A 14 -7.59 -5.87 -11.68
C ARG A 14 -7.99 -4.64 -10.85
N GLY A 15 -7.27 -4.38 -9.76
CA GLY A 15 -7.49 -3.17 -8.95
C GLY A 15 -7.20 -1.89 -9.74
N MET A 16 -6.22 -1.88 -10.63
CA MET A 16 -5.95 -0.72 -11.50
C MET A 16 -7.06 -0.46 -12.53
N THR A 17 -7.69 -1.51 -13.07
CA THR A 17 -8.81 -1.38 -14.02
C THR A 17 -10.11 -0.96 -13.33
N GLU A 18 -10.41 -1.54 -12.16
CA GLU A 18 -11.65 -1.25 -11.40
C GLU A 18 -11.62 0.15 -10.74
N ALA A 19 -10.46 0.63 -10.30
CA ALA A 19 -10.34 1.93 -9.63
C ALA A 19 -10.36 3.16 -10.57
N GLY A 20 -10.46 2.97 -11.89
CA GLY A 20 -10.44 4.08 -12.87
C GLY A 20 -9.14 4.90 -12.86
N GLY A 21 -8.08 4.35 -12.27
CA GLY A 21 -6.83 5.06 -12.01
C GLY A 21 -6.02 5.34 -13.29
N ARG A 22 -5.27 6.44 -13.29
CA ARG A 22 -4.35 6.76 -14.39
C ARG A 22 -3.12 5.84 -14.35
N ARG A 23 -2.89 5.09 -15.43
CA ARG A 23 -1.65 4.30 -15.60
C ARG A 23 -0.42 5.20 -15.57
N ILE A 24 0.54 4.87 -14.71
CA ILE A 24 1.88 5.47 -14.70
C ILE A 24 2.76 4.65 -15.66
N LYS A 25 3.24 5.26 -16.76
CA LYS A 25 4.09 4.57 -17.75
C LYS A 25 5.60 4.56 -17.40
N ARG A 26 5.98 5.14 -16.27
CA ARG A 26 7.37 5.18 -15.78
C ARG A 26 7.67 3.92 -14.95
N ALA A 27 8.88 3.38 -15.09
CA ALA A 27 9.40 2.36 -14.17
C ALA A 27 9.60 2.96 -12.77
N LEU A 28 9.02 2.34 -11.76
CA LEU A 28 9.25 2.67 -10.35
C LEU A 28 10.14 1.57 -9.76
N PHE A 29 11.34 1.94 -9.34
CA PHE A 29 12.24 1.03 -8.63
C PHE A 29 11.98 1.18 -7.13
N VAL A 30 11.58 0.09 -6.50
CA VAL A 30 11.37 0.01 -5.05
C VAL A 30 12.41 -0.93 -4.49
N ASP A 31 13.09 -0.50 -3.43
CA ASP A 31 13.97 -1.39 -2.67
C ASP A 31 13.09 -2.38 -1.90
N ALA A 32 13.18 -3.67 -2.21
CA ALA A 32 12.38 -4.68 -1.52
C ALA A 32 12.66 -4.73 -0.01
N THR A 33 13.87 -4.33 0.41
CA THR A 33 14.25 -4.28 1.82
C THR A 33 13.59 -3.12 2.57
N SER A 34 13.03 -2.14 1.85
CA SER A 34 12.28 -1.04 2.45
C SER A 34 10.83 -1.42 2.79
N VAL A 35 10.37 -2.62 2.42
CA VAL A 35 9.01 -3.09 2.72
C VAL A 35 8.97 -3.63 4.15
N ARG A 36 8.24 -2.94 5.01
CA ARG A 36 8.03 -3.31 6.41
C ARG A 36 6.67 -2.82 6.90
N PHE A 37 6.24 -3.31 8.06
CA PHE A 37 5.09 -2.74 8.76
C PHE A 37 5.38 -1.31 9.21
N LEU A 38 4.35 -0.47 9.17
CA LEU A 38 4.39 0.88 9.69
C LEU A 38 4.36 0.84 11.22
N ALA A 39 5.13 1.73 11.85
CA ALA A 39 4.98 2.03 13.27
C ALA A 39 3.83 3.02 13.49
N ASN A 40 3.31 3.09 14.72
CA ASN A 40 2.14 3.93 15.05
C ASN A 40 2.38 5.41 14.72
N ASP A 41 3.58 5.93 14.97
CA ASP A 41 3.95 7.32 14.66
C ASP A 41 3.95 7.61 13.15
N GLU A 42 4.26 6.59 12.34
CA GLU A 42 4.22 6.71 10.88
C GLU A 42 2.78 6.70 10.36
N ILE A 43 1.91 5.91 10.97
CA ILE A 43 0.47 5.89 10.68
C ILE A 43 -0.13 7.27 10.97
N GLU A 44 0.08 7.81 12.18
CA GLU A 44 -0.38 9.15 12.57
C GLU A 44 0.13 10.24 11.62
N ARG A 45 1.36 10.11 11.11
CA ARG A 45 1.91 11.07 10.14
C ARG A 45 1.23 10.95 8.78
N LEU A 46 0.93 9.74 8.32
CA LEU A 46 0.30 9.48 7.02
C LEU A 46 -1.19 9.86 7.02
N GLU A 47 -1.88 9.74 8.14
CA GLU A 47 -3.28 10.19 8.32
C GLU A 47 -3.46 11.69 8.10
N ARG A 48 -2.40 12.49 8.26
CA ARG A 48 -2.41 13.93 7.95
C ARG A 48 -2.58 14.20 6.45
N LEU A 49 -2.32 13.20 5.60
CA LEU A 49 -2.53 13.30 4.16
C LEU A 49 -4.00 13.03 3.85
N THR A 50 -4.70 14.06 3.37
CA THR A 50 -6.13 13.99 3.05
C THR A 50 -6.51 12.82 2.14
N LEU A 51 -5.62 12.43 1.22
CA LEU A 51 -5.87 11.31 0.29
C LEU A 51 -5.75 9.92 0.92
N LEU A 52 -5.09 9.81 2.07
CA LEU A 52 -4.87 8.53 2.75
C LEU A 52 -5.70 8.39 4.02
N LYS A 53 -6.19 9.50 4.58
CA LYS A 53 -6.90 9.52 5.86
C LYS A 53 -8.01 8.48 5.95
N ASP A 54 -9.04 8.60 5.12
CA ASP A 54 -10.22 7.72 5.17
C ASP A 54 -9.81 6.23 5.00
N TYR A 55 -8.88 5.96 4.08
CA TYR A 55 -8.37 4.60 3.86
C TYR A 55 -7.64 4.04 5.08
N LEU A 56 -6.81 4.85 5.74
CA LEU A 56 -6.03 4.41 6.89
C LEU A 56 -6.92 4.18 8.10
N GLU A 57 -7.88 5.07 8.37
CA GLU A 57 -8.89 4.92 9.43
C GLU A 57 -9.66 3.60 9.24
N ASP A 58 -10.24 3.38 8.06
CA ASP A 58 -10.97 2.15 7.74
C ASP A 58 -10.10 0.89 7.89
N LYS A 59 -8.81 1.00 7.56
CA LYS A 59 -7.89 -0.15 7.57
C LYS A 59 -7.43 -0.50 8.97
N VAL A 60 -7.22 0.49 9.85
CA VAL A 60 -6.87 0.27 11.26
C VAL A 60 -8.02 -0.44 11.95
N ASP A 61 -9.25 0.06 11.80
CA ASP A 61 -10.46 -0.54 12.37
C ASP A 61 -10.66 -2.00 11.93
N ALA A 62 -10.37 -2.31 10.68
CA ALA A 62 -10.51 -3.66 10.13
C ALA A 62 -9.45 -4.67 10.61
N ILE A 63 -8.32 -4.20 11.15
CA ILE A 63 -7.21 -5.06 11.63
C ILE A 63 -7.30 -5.27 13.15
N GLU A 64 -7.92 -4.35 13.89
CA GLU A 64 -8.13 -4.47 15.34
C GLU A 64 -9.29 -5.41 15.74
N GLN A 65 -10.07 -5.90 14.77
CA GLN A 65 -11.12 -6.92 14.94
C GLN A 65 -10.62 -8.35 14.72
#